data_AF-A0A924YQT2-F1
#
_entry.id   AF-A0A924YQT2-F1
#
_cell.length_a   1.000
_cell.length_b   1.000
_cell.length_c   1.000
_cell.angle_alpha   90.00
_cell.angle_beta   90.00
_cell.angle_gamma   90.00
#
_symmetry.space_group_name_H-M   'P 1'
#
loop_
_entity.id
_entity.type
_entity.pdbx_description
1 polymer ?
#
loop_
_entity_poly.entity_id
_entity_poly.type
_entity_poly.pdbx_seq_one_letter_code
_entity_poly.pdbx_strand_id
1 'polypeptide(L)'
;ISPHLVRAPAETVDENLKQFYERLLAVLRLDAVRNGTWRQLECAPAWDGNGSGDNFIACEWQGTDGQRLLVAVNDSPNQSQCYVRLPHDELSQGTWRLKDQMGEAAYERDGTDLLAGGLYLDLPAWHYHVFCLDRL
;
A
#
# COMPACT_ATOMS: atom_id res chain seq x y z
N ILE A 1 21.09 -41.99 17.62
CA ILE A 1 19.63 -41.77 17.59
C ILE A 1 19.39 -40.81 16.44
N SER A 2 18.83 -41.28 15.32
CA SER A 2 18.56 -40.43 14.15
C SER A 2 17.23 -39.69 14.36
N PRO A 3 17.16 -38.36 14.21
CA PRO A 3 15.89 -37.65 14.24
C PRO A 3 15.16 -37.94 12.93
N HIS A 4 14.12 -38.76 12.98
CA HIS A 4 13.17 -38.90 11.88
C HIS A 4 12.31 -37.62 11.85
N LEU A 5 12.48 -36.80 10.81
CA LEU A 5 11.57 -35.69 10.47
C LEU A 5 10.22 -36.26 10.03
N VAL A 6 9.39 -36.70 10.98
CA VAL A 6 8.08 -37.26 10.66
C VAL A 6 7.02 -36.63 11.57
N ARG A 7 6.32 -35.68 10.94
CA ARG A 7 5.13 -34.92 11.36
C ARG A 7 5.35 -33.77 12.34
N ALA A 8 5.22 -32.56 11.79
CA ALA A 8 4.83 -31.39 12.56
C ALA A 8 3.44 -31.62 13.19
N PRO A 9 3.15 -31.00 14.35
CA PRO A 9 1.81 -30.99 14.93
C PRO A 9 0.77 -30.51 13.91
N ALA A 10 -0.46 -31.00 14.03
CA ALA A 10 -1.57 -30.39 13.31
C ALA A 10 -1.82 -29.00 13.92
N GLU A 11 -1.38 -27.96 13.22
CA GLU A 11 -1.65 -26.58 13.60
C GLU A 11 -3.06 -26.19 13.18
N THR A 12 -3.82 -25.62 14.10
CA THR A 12 -5.12 -25.03 13.79
C THR A 12 -4.90 -23.88 12.83
N VAL A 13 -5.71 -23.81 11.77
CA VAL A 13 -5.67 -22.70 10.82
C VAL A 13 -6.04 -21.41 11.53
N ASP A 14 -5.17 -20.40 11.42
CA ASP A 14 -5.52 -19.02 11.73
C ASP A 14 -6.31 -18.45 10.54
N GLU A 15 -7.63 -18.33 10.70
CA GLU A 15 -8.52 -17.85 9.64
C GLU A 15 -8.24 -16.39 9.25
N ASN A 16 -7.76 -15.55 10.17
CA ASN A 16 -7.41 -14.16 9.85
C ASN A 16 -6.17 -14.12 8.96
N LEU A 17 -5.16 -14.92 9.29
CA LEU A 17 -3.94 -15.03 8.49
C LEU A 17 -4.23 -15.62 7.10
N LYS A 18 -5.09 -16.65 7.04
CA LYS A 18 -5.54 -17.24 5.78
C LYS A 18 -6.24 -16.20 4.90
N GLN A 19 -7.20 -15.44 5.44
CA GLN A 19 -7.90 -14.39 4.69
C GLN A 19 -6.96 -13.28 4.23
N PHE A 20 -6.00 -12.89 5.07
CA PHE A 20 -4.96 -11.93 4.68
C PHE A 20 -4.19 -12.42 3.45
N TYR A 21 -3.68 -13.67 3.48
CA TYR A 21 -2.95 -14.21 2.34
C TYR A 21 -3.82 -14.44 1.10
N GLU A 22 -5.09 -14.82 1.26
CA GLU A 22 -6.03 -14.92 0.14
C GLU A 22 -6.18 -13.57 -0.58
N ARG A 23 -6.34 -12.48 0.16
CA ARG A 23 -6.41 -11.11 -0.39
C ARG A 23 -5.08 -10.69 -1.02
N LEU A 24 -3.97 -10.90 -0.33
CA LEU A 24 -2.63 -10.54 -0.83
C LEU A 24 -2.32 -11.26 -2.13
N LEU A 25 -2.56 -12.57 -2.18
CA LEU A 25 -2.33 -13.38 -3.39
C LEU A 25 -3.26 -12.98 -4.54
N ALA A 26 -4.45 -12.46 -4.26
CA ALA A 26 -5.32 -11.88 -5.29
C ALA A 26 -4.73 -10.58 -5.85
N VAL A 27 -4.21 -9.68 -5.00
CA VAL A 27 -3.51 -8.46 -5.44
C VAL A 27 -2.26 -8.79 -6.27
N LEU A 28 -1.44 -9.75 -5.84
CA LEU A 28 -0.24 -10.18 -6.56
C LEU A 28 -0.54 -10.83 -7.93
N ARG A 29 -1.81 -11.11 -8.23
CA ARG A 29 -2.26 -11.60 -9.54
C ARG A 29 -2.63 -10.48 -10.50
N LEU A 30 -2.78 -9.24 -10.03
CA LEU A 30 -3.07 -8.09 -10.88
C LEU A 30 -1.97 -7.92 -11.93
N ASP A 31 -2.37 -7.59 -13.16
CA ASP A 31 -1.44 -7.43 -14.27
C ASP A 31 -0.45 -6.29 -14.00
N ALA A 32 -0.91 -5.18 -13.42
CA ALA A 32 -0.07 -4.07 -12.98
C ALA A 32 1.08 -4.51 -12.06
N VAL A 33 0.85 -5.49 -11.18
CA VAL A 33 1.89 -5.99 -10.25
C VAL A 33 2.86 -6.96 -10.95
N ARG A 34 2.36 -7.77 -11.89
CA ARG A 34 3.15 -8.80 -12.58
C ARG A 34 3.98 -8.28 -13.74
N ASN A 35 3.40 -7.39 -14.52
CA ASN A 35 3.91 -6.93 -15.82
C ASN A 35 4.04 -5.41 -15.90
N GLY A 36 3.54 -4.68 -14.90
CA GLY A 36 3.65 -3.23 -14.84
C GLY A 36 5.03 -2.73 -14.42
N THR A 37 5.18 -1.41 -14.44
CA THR A 37 6.41 -0.74 -14.04
C THR A 37 6.34 -0.38 -12.56
N TRP A 38 7.35 -0.81 -11.80
CA TRP A 38 7.48 -0.47 -10.39
C TRP A 38 8.27 0.83 -10.17
N ARG A 39 7.90 1.58 -9.14
CA ARG A 39 8.63 2.77 -8.66
C ARG A 39 8.56 2.88 -7.14
N GLN A 40 9.68 3.22 -6.51
CA GLN A 40 9.70 3.72 -5.13
C GLN A 40 9.14 5.14 -5.08
N LEU A 41 8.30 5.42 -4.09
CA LEU A 41 7.75 6.74 -3.84
C LEU A 41 8.41 7.40 -2.64
N GLU A 42 8.43 8.74 -2.65
CA GLU A 42 8.94 9.54 -1.56
C GLU A 42 7.87 9.72 -0.47
N CYS A 43 8.25 9.51 0.78
CA CYS A 43 7.44 9.78 1.97
C CYS A 43 7.93 11.09 2.61
N ALA A 44 7.26 12.20 2.33
CA ALA A 44 7.59 13.49 2.92
C ALA A 44 7.04 13.59 4.36
N PRO A 45 7.71 14.32 5.27
CA PRO A 45 7.19 14.61 6.60
C PRO A 45 5.79 15.23 6.56
N ALA A 46 4.92 14.81 7.48
CA ALA A 46 3.57 15.37 7.60
C ALA A 46 3.57 16.84 8.06
N TRP A 47 4.57 17.24 8.84
CA TRP A 47 4.85 18.62 9.26
C TRP A 47 6.31 18.75 9.70
N ASP A 48 6.78 19.98 9.87
CA ASP A 48 8.15 20.26 10.31
C ASP A 48 8.45 19.64 11.68
N GLY A 49 9.58 18.93 11.79
CA GLY A 49 9.95 18.17 12.98
C GLY A 49 9.28 16.80 13.14
N ASN A 50 8.35 16.38 12.25
CA ASN A 50 7.84 15.01 12.24
C ASN A 50 8.75 14.08 11.43
N GLY A 51 9.67 13.37 12.09
CA GLY A 51 10.54 12.38 11.48
C GLY A 51 9.93 10.99 11.29
N SER A 52 8.66 10.76 11.67
CA SER A 52 8.04 9.43 11.55
C SER A 52 7.78 9.00 10.10
N GLY A 53 7.88 9.94 9.14
CA GLY A 53 7.83 9.62 7.71
C GLY A 53 8.91 8.63 7.25
N ASP A 54 10.06 8.60 7.92
CA ASP A 54 11.16 7.67 7.62
C ASP A 54 10.81 6.20 7.93
N ASN A 55 9.73 5.97 8.70
CA ASN A 55 9.23 4.63 9.00
C ASN A 55 8.40 4.05 7.84
N PHE A 56 8.10 4.82 6.80
CA PHE A 56 7.26 4.35 5.71
C PHE A 56 8.07 3.79 4.55
N ILE A 57 7.59 2.66 4.03
CA ILE A 57 7.93 2.17 2.70
C ILE A 57 6.71 2.42 1.81
N ALA A 58 6.86 3.27 0.79
CA ALA A 58 5.83 3.50 -0.20
C ALA A 58 6.34 3.22 -1.61
N CYS A 59 5.55 2.51 -2.39
CA CYS A 59 5.87 2.24 -3.79
C CYS A 59 4.60 2.09 -4.62
N GLU A 60 4.76 2.18 -5.93
CA GLU A 60 3.68 2.02 -6.87
C GLU A 60 4.01 1.05 -8.00
N TRP A 61 2.94 0.54 -8.60
CA TRP A 61 2.95 -0.15 -9.87
C TRP A 61 2.02 0.57 -10.83
N GLN A 62 2.49 0.74 -12.06
CA GLN A 62 1.68 1.21 -13.18
C GLN A 62 1.55 0.09 -14.22
N GLY A 63 0.32 -0.39 -14.44
CA GLY A 63 -0.01 -1.34 -15.48
C GLY A 63 0.01 -0.71 -16.88
N THR A 64 0.12 -1.56 -17.91
CA THR A 64 0.13 -1.10 -19.31
C THR A 64 -1.20 -0.51 -19.77
N ASP A 65 -2.28 -0.83 -19.07
CA ASP A 65 -3.63 -0.29 -19.27
C ASP A 65 -3.86 1.03 -18.51
N GLY A 66 -2.85 1.51 -17.78
CA GLY A 66 -2.93 2.72 -16.97
C GLY A 66 -3.43 2.50 -15.54
N GLN A 67 -3.79 1.26 -15.16
CA GLN A 67 -4.12 0.92 -13.77
C GLN A 67 -2.94 1.28 -12.85
N ARG A 68 -3.23 1.91 -11.71
CA ARG A 68 -2.22 2.23 -10.70
C ARG A 68 -2.54 1.57 -9.38
N LEU A 69 -1.52 0.94 -8.81
CA LEU A 69 -1.53 0.41 -7.47
C LEU A 69 -0.50 1.14 -6.62
N LEU A 70 -0.93 1.70 -5.50
CA LEU A 70 -0.10 2.34 -4.49
C LEU A 70 -0.06 1.44 -3.26
N VAL A 71 1.13 1.07 -2.81
CA VAL A 71 1.35 0.35 -1.56
C VAL A 71 2.09 1.26 -0.59
N ALA A 72 1.59 1.36 0.64
CA ALA A 72 2.26 2.06 1.73
C ALA A 72 2.26 1.18 2.97
N VAL A 73 3.42 1.03 3.62
CA VAL A 73 3.61 0.24 4.84
C VAL A 73 4.30 1.11 5.87
N ASN A 74 3.75 1.18 7.08
CA ASN A 74 4.48 1.68 8.24
C ASN A 74 5.32 0.53 8.82
N ASP A 75 6.59 0.48 8.46
CA ASP A 75 7.55 -0.56 8.87
C ASP A 75 8.19 -0.23 10.23
N SER A 76 7.34 0.08 11.21
CA SER A 76 7.79 0.42 12.56
C SER A 76 6.77 0.03 13.63
N PRO A 77 7.23 -0.11 14.90
CA PRO A 77 6.35 -0.36 16.04
C PRO A 77 5.61 0.90 16.53
N ASN A 78 5.77 2.04 15.87
CA ASN A 78 5.19 3.32 16.28
C ASN A 78 4.10 3.76 15.29
N GLN A 79 3.12 4.52 15.76
CA GLN A 79 2.24 5.26 14.84
C GLN A 79 3.08 6.30 14.09
N SER A 80 2.86 6.41 12.78
CA SER A 80 3.67 7.26 11.90
C SER A 80 2.77 8.03 10.92
N GLN A 81 3.22 9.22 10.52
CA GLN A 81 2.53 10.05 9.53
C GLN A 81 3.47 10.53 8.42
N CYS A 82 2.96 10.56 7.19
CA CYS A 82 3.68 11.12 6.04
C CYS A 82 2.72 11.63 4.95
N TYR A 83 3.29 12.35 3.98
CA TYR A 83 2.69 12.55 2.66
C TYR A 83 3.43 11.70 1.65
N VAL A 84 2.74 10.74 1.02
CA VAL A 84 3.31 9.99 -0.10
C VAL A 84 3.20 10.83 -1.37
N ARG A 85 4.34 11.19 -1.97
CA ARG A 85 4.39 11.99 -3.20
C ARG A 85 4.03 11.12 -4.41
N LEU A 86 3.10 11.62 -5.22
CA LEU A 86 2.64 10.95 -6.44
C LEU A 86 3.09 11.75 -7.67
N PRO A 87 4.19 11.35 -8.34
CA PRO A 87 4.82 12.15 -9.40
C PRO A 87 4.15 11.94 -10.77
N HIS A 88 2.84 12.23 -10.85
CA HIS A 88 2.00 11.99 -12.03
C HIS A 88 1.16 13.23 -12.35
N ASP A 89 1.60 14.03 -13.31
CA ASP A 89 0.93 15.28 -13.69
C ASP A 89 -0.54 15.06 -14.11
N GLU A 90 -0.85 13.89 -14.68
CA GLU A 90 -2.20 13.47 -15.06
C GLU A 90 -3.17 13.36 -13.88
N LEU A 91 -2.69 13.30 -12.63
CA LEU A 91 -3.55 13.30 -11.45
C LEU A 91 -4.41 14.57 -11.43
N SER A 92 -3.85 15.73 -11.78
CA SER A 92 -4.55 17.02 -11.82
C SER A 92 -5.80 17.05 -12.72
N GLN A 93 -6.01 16.03 -13.56
CA GLN A 93 -7.06 15.97 -14.56
C GLN A 93 -8.38 15.34 -14.05
N GLY A 94 -8.69 15.47 -12.76
CA GLY A 94 -9.99 15.06 -12.20
C GLY A 94 -9.95 14.63 -10.74
N THR A 95 -11.05 13.99 -10.32
CA THR A 95 -11.16 13.36 -9.00
C THR A 95 -10.76 11.89 -9.09
N TRP A 96 -10.03 11.43 -8.08
CA TRP A 96 -9.54 10.06 -7.99
C TRP A 96 -10.16 9.35 -6.79
N ARG A 97 -10.54 8.10 -7.02
CA ARG A 97 -10.91 7.17 -5.97
C ARG A 97 -9.73 6.27 -5.65
N LEU A 98 -9.32 6.26 -4.39
CA LEU A 98 -8.34 5.33 -3.84
C LEU A 98 -9.11 4.26 -3.07
N LYS A 99 -9.08 3.01 -3.55
CA LYS A 99 -9.75 1.89 -2.90
C LYS A 99 -8.73 0.87 -2.40
N ASP A 100 -8.71 0.65 -1.09
CA ASP A 100 -7.85 -0.37 -0.48
C ASP A 100 -8.31 -1.77 -0.90
N GLN A 101 -7.38 -2.56 -1.41
CA GLN A 101 -7.60 -3.93 -1.86
C GLN A 101 -7.43 -4.94 -0.72
N MET A 102 -6.81 -4.54 0.38
CA MET A 102 -6.57 -5.39 1.54
C MET A 102 -7.55 -5.09 2.69
N GLY A 103 -8.13 -3.89 2.70
CA GLY A 103 -9.09 -3.41 3.70
C GLY A 103 -10.39 -2.85 3.09
N GLU A 104 -11.15 -2.13 3.90
CA GLU A 104 -12.42 -1.48 3.50
C GLU A 104 -12.26 0.01 3.18
N ALA A 105 -11.07 0.57 3.42
CA ALA A 105 -10.81 1.99 3.24
C ALA A 105 -11.01 2.40 1.78
N ALA A 106 -11.78 3.48 1.58
CA ALA A 106 -11.97 4.10 0.29
C ALA A 106 -12.03 5.62 0.45
N TYR A 107 -11.30 6.33 -0.39
CA TYR A 107 -11.21 7.78 -0.37
C TYR A 107 -11.45 8.37 -1.75
N GLU A 108 -12.17 9.47 -1.80
CA GLU A 108 -12.20 10.34 -2.97
C GLU A 108 -11.31 11.56 -2.70
N ARG A 109 -10.48 11.91 -3.66
CA ARG A 109 -9.52 13.02 -3.55
C ARG A 109 -9.49 13.81 -4.84
N ASP A 110 -9.39 15.12 -4.69
CA ASP A 110 -9.07 15.98 -5.83
C ASP A 110 -7.65 15.67 -6.30
N GLY A 111 -7.50 15.50 -7.61
CA GLY A 111 -6.23 15.13 -8.20
C GLY A 111 -5.18 16.26 -8.18
N THR A 112 -5.62 17.52 -8.12
CA THR A 112 -4.72 18.68 -7.94
C THR A 112 -4.11 18.65 -6.54
N ASP A 113 -4.91 18.35 -5.52
CA ASP A 113 -4.45 18.21 -4.15
C ASP A 113 -3.49 17.02 -4.01
N LEU A 114 -3.80 15.88 -4.66
CA LEU A 114 -2.90 14.72 -4.69
C LEU A 114 -1.57 15.03 -5.36
N LEU A 115 -1.57 15.80 -6.46
CA LEU A 115 -0.35 16.18 -7.17
C LEU A 115 0.49 17.18 -6.34
N ALA A 116 -0.15 18.19 -5.75
CA ALA A 116 0.54 19.24 -5.01
C ALA A 116 1.04 18.78 -3.63
N GLY A 117 0.20 18.07 -2.88
CA GLY A 117 0.46 17.68 -1.50
C GLY A 117 0.92 16.22 -1.34
N GLY A 118 0.52 15.34 -2.25
CA GLY A 118 0.62 13.90 -2.05
C GLY A 118 -0.55 13.33 -1.23
N LEU A 119 -0.52 12.02 -1.00
CA LEU A 119 -1.49 11.34 -0.15
C LEU A 119 -1.04 11.39 1.31
N TYR A 120 -1.79 12.08 2.16
CA TYR A 120 -1.59 12.03 3.61
C TYR A 120 -1.94 10.65 4.16
N LEU A 121 -1.04 10.08 4.97
CA LEU A 121 -1.24 8.84 5.71
C LEU A 121 -0.94 9.06 7.20
N ASP A 122 -1.78 8.47 8.05
CA ASP A 122 -1.58 8.35 9.49
C ASP A 122 -1.88 6.91 9.89
N LEU A 123 -0.82 6.11 10.05
CA LEU A 123 -0.92 4.67 10.17
C LEU A 123 -0.45 4.20 11.56
N PRO A 124 -1.22 3.30 12.22
CA PRO A 124 -0.74 2.58 13.40
C PRO A 124 0.52 1.75 13.10
N ALA A 125 1.15 1.25 14.16
CA ALA A 125 2.28 0.34 14.09
C ALA A 125 2.00 -0.86 13.16
N TRP A 126 2.95 -1.17 12.27
CA TRP A 126 2.89 -2.30 11.33
C TRP A 126 1.69 -2.30 10.36
N HIS A 127 0.98 -1.17 10.24
CA HIS A 127 -0.17 -1.07 9.35
C HIS A 127 0.25 -0.75 7.92
N TYR A 128 -0.65 -1.04 6.98
CA TYR A 128 -0.39 -0.86 5.56
C TYR A 128 -1.69 -0.55 4.80
N HIS A 129 -1.54 -0.01 3.60
CA HIS A 129 -2.61 0.09 2.61
C HIS A 129 -2.13 -0.37 1.24
N VAL A 130 -3.07 -0.91 0.47
CA VAL A 130 -2.85 -1.27 -0.93
C VAL A 130 -3.95 -0.66 -1.78
N PHE A 131 -3.77 0.58 -2.22
CA PHE A 131 -4.78 1.34 -2.96
C PHE A 131 -4.72 1.06 -4.46
N CYS A 132 -5.85 0.70 -5.05
CA CYS A 132 -6.08 0.90 -6.48
C CYS A 132 -6.57 2.33 -6.71
N LEU A 133 -5.99 3.01 -7.70
CA LEU A 133 -6.34 4.38 -8.07
C LEU A 133 -7.17 4.37 -9.36
N ASP A 134 -8.42 4.77 -9.23
CA ASP A 134 -9.36 4.88 -10.35
C ASP A 134 -9.79 6.34 -10.52
N ARG A 135 -9.81 6.84 -11.75
CA ARG A 135 -10.36 8.17 -12.05
C ARG A 135 -11.90 8.10 -12.09
N LEU A 136 -12.57 9.05 -11.45
CA LEU A 136 -14.03 9.18 -11.45
C LEU A 136 -14.56 9.97 -12.65
#